data_AF-A0A732P3X1-F1
#
_entry.id   AF-A0A732P3X1-F1
#
_cell.length_a   1.000
_cell.length_b   1.000
_cell.length_c   1.000
_cell.angle_alpha   90.00
_cell.angle_beta   90.00
_cell.angle_gamma   90.00
#
_symmetry.space_group_name_H-M   'P 1'
#
loop_
_entity.id
_entity.type
_entity.pdbx_description
1 polymer ?
#
loop_
_entity_poly.entity_id
_entity_poly.type
_entity_poly.pdbx_seq_one_letter_code
_entity_poly.pdbx_strand_id
1 'polypeptide(L)'
;LPPSRGSYVLDHYIQCLLRVLTAEEGVSMEQKVSDIESSLARCLQADEQQKNWAFRNLILYKIWENNFPNQPNVDPLRALYIIVAEYAFIKLLTAASVHERGRLEWDDVTNIVYSFHSRSQHNSEVAANFHRHIETVRTGDDLSMIHLLT
;
A
#
# COMPACT_ATOMS: atom_id res chain seq x y z
N LEU A 1 -8.02 21.46 9.63
CA LEU A 1 -8.45 20.48 10.66
C LEU A 1 -7.21 20.02 11.42
N PRO A 2 -7.26 19.89 12.75
CA PRO A 2 -6.12 19.34 13.50
C PRO A 2 -5.83 17.90 13.04
N PRO A 3 -4.56 17.49 12.92
CA PRO A 3 -4.21 16.15 12.48
C PRO A 3 -4.73 15.11 13.48
N SER A 4 -5.53 14.16 13.00
CA SER A 4 -5.97 13.03 13.81
C SER A 4 -4.78 12.12 14.16
N ARG A 5 -4.88 11.31 15.22
CA ARG A 5 -3.84 10.32 15.59
C ARG A 5 -3.46 9.41 14.42
N GLY A 6 -4.43 9.01 13.60
CA GLY A 6 -4.20 8.26 12.36
C GLY A 6 -3.38 9.03 11.32
N SER A 7 -3.48 10.36 11.29
CA SER A 7 -2.65 11.20 10.42
C SER A 7 -1.17 11.13 10.78
N TYR A 8 -0.84 11.18 12.07
CA TYR A 8 0.56 11.10 12.53
C TYR A 8 1.16 9.70 12.30
N VAL A 9 0.36 8.65 12.55
CA VAL A 9 0.79 7.26 12.36
C VAL A 9 1.06 6.96 10.90
N LEU A 10 0.17 7.33 9.97
CA LEU A 10 0.42 7.09 8.54
C LEU A 10 1.62 7.91 8.04
N ASP A 11 1.76 9.15 8.51
CA ASP A 11 2.88 10.02 8.12
C ASP A 11 4.22 9.41 8.53
N HIS A 12 4.31 8.79 9.72
CA HIS A 12 5.50 8.04 10.14
C HIS A 12 5.91 6.98 9.12
N TYR A 13 4.99 6.13 8.67
CA TYR A 13 5.30 5.07 7.70
C TYR A 13 5.59 5.62 6.29
N ILE A 14 4.96 6.73 5.90
CA ILE A 14 5.31 7.45 4.67
C ILE A 14 6.74 7.98 4.77
N GLN A 15 7.14 8.53 5.91
CA GLN A 15 8.52 8.99 6.13
C GLN A 15 9.52 7.83 6.16
N CYS A 16 9.15 6.64 6.64
CA CYS A 16 9.97 5.43 6.47
C CYS A 16 10.20 5.12 4.99
N LEU A 17 9.13 5.08 4.20
CA LEU A 17 9.22 4.84 2.76
C LEU A 17 10.09 5.91 2.07
N LEU A 18 9.82 7.19 2.32
CA LEU A 18 10.59 8.28 1.71
C LEU A 18 12.08 8.19 2.03
N ARG A 19 12.45 7.87 3.28
CA ARG A 19 13.85 7.71 3.67
C ARG A 19 14.56 6.62 2.86
N VAL A 20 13.91 5.47 2.65
CA VAL A 20 14.45 4.43 1.76
C VAL A 20 14.62 4.95 0.34
N LEU A 21 13.57 5.56 -0.22
CA LEU A 21 13.60 6.02 -1.61
C LEU A 21 14.63 7.14 -1.84
N THR A 22 15.02 7.89 -0.80
CA THR A 22 16.01 8.97 -0.87
C THR A 22 17.41 8.62 -0.34
N ALA A 23 17.62 7.44 0.26
CA ALA A 23 18.84 7.14 1.02
C ALA A 23 20.16 7.16 0.22
N GLU A 24 20.14 6.65 -1.02
CA GLU A 24 21.36 6.54 -1.85
C GLU A 24 21.20 7.23 -3.21
N GLU A 25 22.05 8.22 -3.47
CA GLU A 25 22.16 8.86 -4.77
C GLU A 25 22.91 7.91 -5.73
N GLY A 26 22.24 7.46 -6.80
CA GLY A 26 22.81 6.58 -7.82
C GLY A 26 22.19 5.18 -7.92
N VAL A 27 21.42 4.74 -6.91
CA VAL A 27 20.60 3.52 -6.99
C VAL A 27 19.24 3.85 -7.61
N SER A 28 18.81 3.05 -8.59
CA SER A 28 17.52 3.26 -9.26
C SER A 28 16.34 3.03 -8.30
N MET A 29 15.21 3.67 -8.59
CA MET A 29 14.00 3.54 -7.77
C MET A 29 13.52 2.08 -7.72
N GLU A 30 13.61 1.39 -8.85
CA GLU A 30 13.21 -0.01 -9.01
C GLU A 30 14.05 -0.92 -8.11
N GLN A 31 15.36 -0.67 -8.03
CA GLN A 31 16.23 -1.44 -7.14
C GLN A 31 15.88 -1.21 -5.67
N LYS A 32 15.67 0.05 -5.26
CA LYS A 32 15.27 0.39 -3.88
C LYS A 32 13.96 -0.28 -3.48
N VAL A 33 12.97 -0.28 -4.37
CA VAL A 33 11.68 -0.95 -4.16
C VAL A 33 11.89 -2.48 -4.07
N SER A 34 12.66 -3.05 -4.98
CA SER A 34 12.99 -4.49 -4.97
C SER A 34 13.68 -4.93 -3.66
N ASP A 35 14.56 -4.09 -3.10
CA ASP A 35 15.29 -4.39 -1.87
C ASP A 35 14.37 -4.45 -0.64
N ILE A 36 13.40 -3.51 -0.54
CA ILE A 36 12.44 -3.52 0.56
C ILE A 36 11.41 -4.64 0.41
N GLU A 37 10.97 -4.93 -0.81
CA GLU A 37 10.06 -6.05 -1.09
C GLU A 37 10.73 -7.39 -0.76
N SER A 38 12.01 -7.54 -1.11
CA SER A 38 12.82 -8.71 -0.75
C SER A 38 12.99 -8.85 0.77
N SER A 39 13.08 -7.74 1.49
CA SER A 39 13.14 -7.72 2.95
C SER A 39 11.82 -8.18 3.57
N LEU A 40 10.70 -7.67 3.08
CA LEU A 40 9.36 -8.12 3.50
C LEU A 40 9.15 -9.60 3.19
N ALA A 41 9.47 -10.05 1.98
CA ALA A 41 9.32 -11.44 1.57
C ALA A 41 10.12 -12.39 2.49
N ARG A 42 11.37 -12.05 2.84
CA ARG A 42 12.18 -12.84 3.78
C ARG A 42 11.51 -12.95 5.15
N CYS A 43 11.01 -11.84 5.70
CA CYS A 43 10.34 -11.86 6.99
C CYS A 43 9.02 -12.64 6.97
N LEU A 44 8.21 -12.52 5.90
CA LEU A 44 6.97 -13.28 5.74
C LEU A 44 7.23 -14.79 5.62
N GLN A 45 8.29 -15.20 4.94
CA GLN A 45 8.65 -16.62 4.85
C GLN A 45 9.11 -17.20 6.20
N ALA A 46 9.73 -16.37 7.05
CA ALA A 46 10.16 -16.75 8.39
C ALA A 46 9.02 -16.79 9.42
N ASP A 47 7.90 -16.09 9.17
CA ASP A 47 6.74 -16.07 10.06
C ASP A 47 5.86 -17.31 9.84
N GLU A 48 6.05 -18.36 10.64
CA GLU A 48 5.26 -19.60 10.50
C GLU A 48 3.77 -19.45 10.82
N GLN A 49 3.36 -18.44 11.59
CA GLN A 49 1.97 -18.27 12.04
C GLN A 49 1.11 -17.54 11.01
N GLN A 50 1.67 -16.55 10.33
CA GLN A 50 0.92 -15.64 9.44
C GLN A 50 1.43 -15.68 7.99
N LYS A 51 2.55 -16.38 7.72
CA LYS A 51 3.25 -16.57 6.43
C LYS A 51 2.82 -15.63 5.32
N ASN A 52 1.86 -16.10 4.50
CA ASN A 52 1.42 -15.44 3.27
C ASN A 52 -0.08 -15.11 3.29
N TRP A 53 -0.79 -15.41 4.38
CA TRP A 53 -2.24 -15.25 4.42
C TRP A 53 -2.65 -13.83 4.73
N ALA A 54 -1.88 -13.06 5.49
CA ALA A 54 -2.28 -11.71 5.89
C ALA A 54 -2.49 -10.78 4.69
N PHE A 55 -1.54 -10.71 3.77
CA PHE A 55 -1.68 -9.87 2.57
C PHE A 55 -2.70 -10.42 1.57
N ARG A 56 -2.86 -11.75 1.49
CA ARG A 56 -3.95 -12.37 0.71
C ARG A 56 -5.31 -12.00 1.28
N ASN A 57 -5.46 -12.03 2.60
CA ASN A 57 -6.69 -11.64 3.27
C ASN A 57 -6.94 -10.14 3.14
N LEU A 58 -5.89 -9.31 3.11
CA LEU A 58 -6.00 -7.88 2.90
C LEU A 58 -6.58 -7.54 1.51
N ILE A 59 -6.08 -8.15 0.43
CA ILE A 59 -6.63 -7.90 -0.91
C ILE A 59 -8.08 -8.42 -1.03
N LEU A 60 -8.39 -9.58 -0.44
CA LEU A 60 -9.76 -10.11 -0.39
C LEU A 60 -10.70 -9.18 0.38
N TYR A 61 -10.23 -8.65 1.52
CA TYR A 61 -10.95 -7.66 2.30
C TYR A 61 -11.22 -6.39 1.48
N LYS A 62 -10.22 -5.89 0.74
CA LYS A 62 -10.38 -4.71 -0.13
C LYS A 62 -11.39 -4.92 -1.26
N ILE A 63 -11.37 -6.10 -1.89
CA ILE A 63 -12.36 -6.48 -2.92
C ILE A 63 -13.78 -6.48 -2.32
N TRP A 64 -13.94 -7.09 -1.16
CA TRP A 64 -15.22 -7.17 -0.45
C TRP A 64 -15.71 -5.79 0.03
N GLU A 65 -14.84 -5.00 0.67
CA GLU A 65 -15.13 -3.66 1.20
C GLU A 65 -15.60 -2.71 0.09
N ASN A 66 -14.99 -2.81 -1.09
CA ASN A 66 -15.36 -2.02 -2.25
C ASN A 66 -16.63 -2.55 -2.95
N ASN A 67 -17.23 -3.65 -2.50
CA ASN A 67 -18.34 -4.32 -3.19
C ASN A 67 -18.02 -4.58 -4.68
N PHE A 68 -16.77 -4.91 -5.00
CA PHE A 68 -16.35 -5.13 -6.37
C PHE A 68 -16.95 -6.43 -6.94
N PRO A 69 -17.40 -6.46 -8.21
CA PRO A 69 -17.44 -5.38 -9.20
C PRO A 69 -18.78 -4.61 -9.23
N ASN A 70 -19.61 -4.72 -8.19
CA ASN A 70 -21.02 -4.30 -8.17
C ASN A 70 -21.21 -2.83 -7.77
N GLN A 71 -20.19 -1.97 -7.92
CA GLN A 71 -20.31 -0.55 -7.59
C GLN A 71 -21.18 0.16 -8.64
N PRO A 72 -22.27 0.84 -8.26
CA PRO A 72 -23.11 1.55 -9.22
C PRO A 72 -22.37 2.76 -9.79
N ASN A 73 -22.42 2.94 -11.12
CA ASN A 73 -21.82 4.06 -11.84
C ASN A 73 -20.29 4.19 -11.74
N VAL A 74 -19.58 3.12 -11.33
CA VAL A 74 -18.12 3.06 -11.38
C VAL A 74 -17.72 1.99 -12.40
N ASP A 75 -16.84 2.36 -13.32
CA ASP A 75 -16.26 1.41 -14.26
C ASP A 75 -15.50 0.31 -13.48
N PRO A 76 -15.79 -1.00 -13.70
CA PRO A 76 -15.15 -2.07 -12.94
C PRO A 76 -13.63 -2.03 -13.02
N LEU A 77 -13.07 -1.70 -14.19
CA LEU A 77 -11.62 -1.64 -14.33
C LEU A 77 -11.05 -0.48 -13.49
N ARG A 78 -11.70 0.69 -13.48
CA ARG A 78 -11.39 1.80 -12.54
C ARG A 78 -11.45 1.37 -11.08
N ALA A 79 -12.48 0.63 -10.67
CA ALA A 79 -12.62 0.14 -9.30
C ALA A 79 -11.48 -0.82 -8.92
N LEU A 80 -11.11 -1.72 -9.85
CA LEU A 80 -9.99 -2.63 -9.67
C LEU A 80 -8.66 -1.87 -9.54
N TYR A 81 -8.42 -0.83 -10.36
CA TYR A 81 -7.23 0.03 -10.24
C TYR A 81 -7.08 0.63 -8.85
N ILE A 82 -8.17 1.14 -8.29
CA ILE A 82 -8.16 1.73 -6.95
C ILE A 82 -7.82 0.66 -5.91
N ILE A 83 -8.50 -0.49 -5.94
CA ILE A 83 -8.24 -1.60 -5.01
C ILE A 83 -6.76 -2.04 -5.05
N VAL A 84 -6.21 -2.24 -6.24
CA VAL A 84 -4.82 -2.70 -6.41
C VAL A 84 -3.82 -1.63 -5.96
N ALA A 85 -4.06 -0.36 -6.28
CA ALA A 85 -3.18 0.73 -5.87
C ALA A 85 -3.16 0.93 -4.36
N GLU A 86 -4.32 0.86 -3.68
CA GLU A 86 -4.38 0.91 -2.22
C GLU A 86 -3.64 -0.27 -1.58
N TYR A 87 -3.86 -1.47 -2.10
CA TYR A 87 -3.18 -2.68 -1.63
C TYR A 87 -1.66 -2.59 -1.80
N ALA A 88 -1.20 -2.20 -2.98
CA ALA A 88 0.22 -2.04 -3.28
C ALA A 88 0.86 -0.98 -2.38
N PHE A 89 0.18 0.14 -2.14
CA PHE A 89 0.67 1.19 -1.25
C PHE A 89 0.82 0.70 0.20
N ILE A 90 -0.18 -0.01 0.74
CA ILE A 90 -0.09 -0.61 2.09
C ILE A 90 1.07 -1.62 2.17
N LYS A 91 1.23 -2.48 1.16
CA LYS A 91 2.33 -3.45 1.07
C LYS A 91 3.69 -2.74 1.05
N LEU A 92 3.80 -1.65 0.29
CA LEU A 92 5.03 -0.85 0.17
C LEU A 92 5.40 -0.14 1.47
N LEU A 93 4.43 0.46 2.17
CA LEU A 93 4.64 1.04 3.50
C LEU A 93 5.11 -0.01 4.52
N THR A 94 4.53 -1.21 4.44
CA THR A 94 4.94 -2.33 5.30
C THR A 94 6.37 -2.76 4.97
N ALA A 95 6.69 -2.90 3.69
CA ALA A 95 8.02 -3.28 3.23
C ALA A 95 9.09 -2.30 3.69
N ALA A 96 8.82 -1.00 3.58
CA ALA A 96 9.72 0.03 4.09
C ALA A 96 9.91 -0.04 5.61
N SER A 97 8.83 -0.24 6.39
CA SER A 97 8.90 -0.42 7.84
C SER A 97 9.76 -1.64 8.22
N VAL A 98 9.54 -2.77 7.55
CA VAL A 98 10.30 -4.01 7.77
C VAL A 98 11.77 -3.81 7.43
N HIS A 99 12.07 -3.14 6.31
CA HIS A 99 13.43 -2.87 5.90
C HIS A 99 14.17 -1.99 6.91
N GLU A 100 13.52 -0.92 7.38
CA GLU A 100 14.10 0.00 8.38
C GLU A 100 14.33 -0.68 9.74
N ARG A 101 13.41 -1.55 10.17
CA ARG A 101 13.49 -2.25 11.48
C ARG A 101 14.26 -3.56 11.44
N GLY A 102 14.47 -4.13 10.26
CA GLY A 102 15.04 -5.47 10.07
C GLY A 102 14.14 -6.63 10.53
N ARG A 103 12.87 -6.37 10.88
CA ARG A 103 11.89 -7.38 11.34
C ARG A 103 10.46 -6.99 11.03
N LEU A 104 9.58 -7.98 10.91
CA LEU A 104 8.13 -7.80 10.75
C LEU A 104 7.45 -7.76 12.11
N GLU A 105 6.69 -6.68 12.36
CA GLU A 105 5.78 -6.56 13.51
C GLU A 105 4.34 -6.37 13.02
N TRP A 106 3.44 -7.26 13.42
CA TRP A 106 2.03 -7.21 12.99
C TRP A 106 1.28 -5.97 13.51
N ASP A 107 1.74 -5.37 14.60
CA ASP A 107 1.23 -4.09 15.09
C ASP A 107 1.51 -2.98 14.08
N ASP A 108 2.67 -2.98 13.40
CA ASP A 108 2.94 -2.00 12.35
C ASP A 108 2.00 -2.20 11.15
N VAL A 109 1.78 -3.45 10.72
CA VAL A 109 0.84 -3.76 9.64
C VAL A 109 -0.57 -3.27 10.00
N THR A 110 -1.00 -3.55 11.22
CA THR A 110 -2.31 -3.12 11.73
C THR A 110 -2.42 -1.60 11.79
N ASN A 111 -1.37 -0.91 12.26
CA ASN A 111 -1.32 0.54 12.31
C ASN A 111 -1.34 1.17 10.91
N ILE A 112 -0.61 0.60 9.94
CA ILE A 112 -0.61 1.04 8.54
C ILE A 112 -2.02 0.90 7.95
N VAL A 113 -2.61 -0.29 8.03
CA VAL A 113 -3.96 -0.56 7.50
C VAL A 113 -4.97 0.39 8.15
N TYR A 114 -5.03 0.44 9.49
CA TYR A 114 -5.99 1.28 10.21
C TYR A 114 -5.83 2.76 9.89
N SER A 115 -4.59 3.28 9.91
CA SER A 115 -4.33 4.69 9.64
C SER A 115 -4.62 5.07 8.20
N PHE A 116 -4.35 4.18 7.24
CA PHE A 116 -4.71 4.36 5.85
C PHE A 116 -6.23 4.42 5.68
N HIS A 117 -6.97 3.42 6.19
CA HIS A 117 -8.44 3.40 6.12
C HIS A 117 -9.08 4.63 6.78
N SER A 118 -8.61 5.00 7.97
CA SER A 118 -9.11 6.17 8.68
C SER A 118 -8.95 7.45 7.83
N ARG A 119 -7.85 7.59 7.09
CA ARG A 119 -7.63 8.77 6.24
C ARG A 119 -8.39 8.71 4.92
N SER A 120 -8.45 7.56 4.26
CA SER A 120 -9.19 7.43 3.00
C SER A 120 -10.70 7.59 3.20
N GLN A 121 -11.25 7.10 4.31
CA GLN A 121 -12.68 7.24 4.62
C GLN A 121 -13.07 8.61 5.18
N HIS A 122 -12.21 9.28 5.96
CA HIS A 122 -12.55 10.56 6.60
C HIS A 122 -12.04 11.79 5.84
N ASN A 123 -11.25 11.62 4.79
CA ASN A 123 -10.78 12.72 3.96
C ASN A 123 -11.02 12.42 2.47
N SER A 124 -12.25 12.73 2.03
CA SER A 124 -12.68 12.54 0.63
C SER A 124 -11.80 13.28 -0.37
N GLU A 125 -11.14 14.37 0.04
CA GLU A 125 -10.19 15.12 -0.79
C GLU A 125 -8.88 14.35 -0.98
N VAL A 126 -8.37 13.67 0.04
CA VAL A 126 -7.18 12.81 -0.06
C VAL A 126 -7.48 11.59 -0.92
N ALA A 127 -8.63 10.95 -0.74
CA ALA A 127 -9.06 9.84 -1.60
C ALA A 127 -9.23 10.30 -3.06
N ALA A 128 -9.86 11.46 -3.29
CA ALA A 128 -10.01 12.02 -4.63
C ALA A 128 -8.67 12.40 -5.28
N ASN A 129 -7.72 12.95 -4.52
CA ASN A 129 -6.39 13.28 -5.01
C ASN A 129 -5.60 12.02 -5.36
N PHE A 130 -5.65 10.99 -4.52
CA PHE A 130 -5.03 9.69 -4.78
C PHE A 130 -5.60 9.04 -6.06
N HIS A 131 -6.94 9.00 -6.18
CA HIS A 131 -7.61 8.47 -7.37
C HIS A 131 -7.27 9.26 -8.63
N ARG A 132 -7.24 10.61 -8.56
CA ARG A 132 -6.88 11.45 -9.71
C ARG A 132 -5.45 11.19 -10.17
N HIS A 133 -4.53 10.98 -9.22
CA HIS A 133 -3.14 10.67 -9.56
C HIS A 133 -3.03 9.30 -10.25
N ILE A 134 -3.75 8.29 -9.76
CA ILE A 134 -3.84 6.97 -10.41
C ILE A 134 -4.41 7.10 -11.83
N GLU A 135 -5.47 7.88 -12.02
CA GLU A 135 -6.05 8.11 -13.36
C GLU A 135 -5.08 8.80 -14.33
N THR A 136 -4.18 9.64 -13.82
CA THR A 136 -3.16 10.33 -14.62
C THR A 136 -2.01 9.38 -15.01
N VAL A 137 -1.71 8.39 -14.17
CA VAL A 137 -0.69 7.36 -14.45
C VAL A 137 -1.27 6.24 -15.35
N ARG A 138 -2.56 5.96 -15.24
CA ARG A 138 -3.30 4.94 -16.04
C ARG A 138 -3.24 5.18 -17.55
N THR A 139 -3.07 6.41 -18.02
CA THR A 139 -3.03 6.72 -19.47
C THR A 139 -1.88 6.04 -20.24
N GLY A 140 -0.99 5.27 -19.58
CA GLY A 140 0.14 4.58 -20.20
C GLY A 140 -0.06 3.11 -20.58
N ASP A 141 -0.61 2.24 -19.71
CA ASP A 141 -0.63 0.78 -19.95
C ASP A 141 -1.49 0.01 -18.93
N ASP A 142 -2.64 -0.54 -19.34
CA ASP A 142 -3.57 -1.27 -18.47
C ASP A 142 -3.01 -2.65 -18.00
N LEU A 143 -2.05 -3.23 -18.73
CA LEU A 143 -1.46 -4.56 -18.47
C LEU A 143 -0.31 -4.53 -17.44
N SER A 144 0.40 -3.41 -17.36
CA SER A 144 1.50 -3.20 -16.40
C SER A 144 1.07 -3.36 -14.93
N MET A 145 -0.22 -3.17 -14.63
CA MET A 145 -0.77 -3.24 -13.27
C MET A 145 -0.87 -4.66 -12.69
N ILE A 146 -1.01 -5.72 -13.52
CA ILE A 146 -0.99 -7.11 -13.00
C ILE A 146 0.32 -7.39 -12.25
N HIS A 147 1.40 -6.70 -12.63
CA HIS A 147 2.70 -6.84 -11.97
C HIS A 147 2.72 -6.25 -10.55
N LEU A 148 1.77 -5.38 -10.18
CA LEU A 148 1.61 -4.88 -8.80
C LEU A 148 0.97 -5.91 -7.86
N LEU A 149 0.37 -6.97 -8.41
CA LEU A 149 -0.23 -8.07 -7.65
C LEU A 149 0.72 -9.26 -7.47
N THR A 150 1.76 -9.36 -8.29
CA THR A 150 2.81 -10.39 -8.19
C THR A 150 3.84 -10.05 -7.12
#